data_AF-A0A0R1VR10-F1
#
_entry.id   AF-A0A0R1VR10-F1
#
_cell.length_a   1.000
_cell.length_b   1.000
_cell.length_c   1.000
_cell.angle_alpha   90.00
_cell.angle_beta   90.00
_cell.angle_gamma   90.00
#
_symmetry.space_group_name_H-M   'P 1'
#
loop_
_entity.id
_entity.type
_entity.pdbx_description
1 polymer ?
#
loop_
_entity_poly.entity_id
_entity_poly.type
_entity_poly.pdbx_seq_one_letter_code
_entity_poly.pdbx_strand_id
1 'polypeptide(L)'
;MNYIIQIKAFYDRLEINPLNSSEIALWFALMSINNKTAWSDKFTVAASVLCQKSGMKDTSKSSNFFKARNALAQAGLIAWKSRKGNQAAEYSITKLYSDLSTYSVGNSVDSSVGSSVDNRVDSSVALNKHKLNKTKTSKPASKKLAEDFEKLWKLYPLKKGKKPAFNAYKRAIKSGVTNKQIQDGIVALCKHVKDKNYLPYGSTWFNQARWEDDYPEDSPEPPVLKKPVYSDGEQCSIDIMQAFSTHDHDAQQATQALQVKYPDITLEDVERQVYPERFQKEDVF
;
A
#
# COMPACT_ATOMS: atom_id res chain seq x y z
N MET A 1 -21.00 24.80 7.27
CA MET A 1 -19.54 24.66 7.52
C MET A 1 -18.79 25.57 6.55
N ASN A 2 -17.80 26.34 6.98
CA ASN A 2 -16.95 27.14 6.10
C ASN A 2 -15.90 26.26 5.38
N TYR A 3 -15.98 26.19 4.05
CA TYR A 3 -15.13 25.31 3.23
C TYR A 3 -13.65 25.67 3.31
N ILE A 4 -13.30 26.96 3.17
CA ILE A 4 -11.90 27.38 3.06
C ILE A 4 -11.17 27.22 4.40
N ILE A 5 -11.84 27.54 5.51
CA ILE A 5 -11.27 27.34 6.86
C ILE A 5 -11.08 25.85 7.14
N GLN A 6 -12.05 25.02 6.74
CA GLN A 6 -11.97 23.57 6.90
C GLN A 6 -10.80 22.97 6.11
N ILE A 7 -10.51 23.47 4.90
CA ILE A 7 -9.34 23.05 4.10
C ILE A 7 -8.04 23.45 4.79
N LYS A 8 -7.92 24.69 5.28
CA LYS A 8 -6.73 25.14 6.02
C LYS A 8 -6.47 24.27 7.25
N ALA A 9 -7.49 24.08 8.07
CA ALA A 9 -7.40 23.22 9.25
C ALA A 9 -7.07 21.76 8.92
N PHE A 10 -7.46 21.28 7.73
CA PHE A 10 -7.06 19.95 7.26
C PHE A 10 -5.57 19.88 6.94
N TYR A 11 -5.00 20.87 6.25
CA TYR A 11 -3.56 20.94 5.99
C TYR A 11 -2.75 21.07 7.29
N ASP A 12 -3.18 21.92 8.23
CA ASP A 12 -2.54 22.02 9.55
C ASP A 12 -2.54 20.66 10.28
N ARG A 13 -3.61 19.87 10.11
CA ARG A 13 -3.70 18.53 10.71
C ARG A 13 -2.76 17.52 10.05
N LEU A 14 -2.46 17.67 8.76
CA LEU A 14 -1.51 16.80 8.04
C LEU A 14 -0.08 16.96 8.53
N GLU A 15 0.30 18.12 9.07
CA GLU A 15 1.63 18.34 9.65
C GLU A 15 1.89 17.44 10.88
N ILE A 16 0.83 17.14 11.64
CA ILE A 16 0.90 16.33 12.86
C ILE A 16 0.59 14.86 12.54
N ASN A 17 -0.35 14.60 11.62
CA ASN A 17 -0.80 13.26 11.26
C ASN A 17 -0.83 13.11 9.74
N PRO A 18 0.29 12.70 9.12
CA PRO A 18 0.35 12.57 7.67
C PRO A 18 -0.59 11.46 7.19
N LEU A 19 -1.29 11.74 6.10
CA LEU A 19 -2.14 10.81 5.38
C LEU A 19 -1.50 10.47 4.03
N ASN A 20 -1.80 9.29 3.50
CA ASN A 20 -1.37 8.93 2.15
C ASN A 20 -2.25 9.58 1.08
N SER A 21 -1.78 9.55 -0.18
CA SER A 21 -2.47 10.20 -1.30
C SER A 21 -3.92 9.72 -1.49
N SER A 22 -4.21 8.42 -1.26
CA SER A 22 -5.56 7.87 -1.38
C SER A 22 -6.50 8.38 -0.28
N GLU A 23 -6.00 8.53 0.94
CA GLU A 23 -6.75 9.09 2.07
C GLU A 23 -7.08 10.57 1.86
N ILE A 24 -6.09 11.35 1.42
CA ILE A 24 -6.27 12.78 1.10
C ILE A 24 -7.31 12.94 -0.01
N ALA A 25 -7.17 12.19 -1.12
CA ALA A 25 -8.11 12.24 -2.23
C ALA A 25 -9.53 11.85 -1.83
N LEU A 26 -9.68 10.82 -0.98
CA LEU A 26 -11.00 10.40 -0.46
C LEU A 26 -11.64 11.47 0.43
N TRP A 27 -10.85 12.12 1.28
CA TRP A 27 -11.35 13.19 2.13
C TRP A 27 -11.84 14.38 1.31
N PHE A 28 -11.09 14.82 0.30
CA PHE A 28 -11.53 15.89 -0.61
C PHE A 28 -12.78 15.50 -1.42
N ALA A 29 -12.87 14.24 -1.87
CA ALA A 29 -14.06 13.74 -2.54
C ALA A 29 -15.30 13.84 -1.62
N LEU A 30 -15.21 13.37 -0.38
CA LEU A 30 -16.28 13.48 0.61
C LEU A 30 -16.62 14.93 0.94
N MET A 31 -15.61 15.79 1.10
CA MET A 31 -15.80 17.21 1.37
C MET A 31 -16.54 17.93 0.23
N SER A 32 -16.15 17.65 -1.03
CA SER A 32 -16.81 18.21 -2.20
C SER A 32 -18.29 17.82 -2.29
N ILE A 33 -18.62 16.59 -1.90
CA ILE A 33 -20.00 16.09 -1.86
C ILE A 33 -20.76 16.74 -0.71
N ASN A 34 -20.16 16.86 0.48
CA ASN A 34 -20.79 17.55 1.60
C ASN A 34 -21.12 19.01 1.27
N ASN A 35 -20.23 19.71 0.58
CA ASN A 35 -20.45 21.05 0.06
C ASN A 35 -21.66 21.09 -0.91
N LYS A 36 -21.76 20.11 -1.83
CA LYS A 36 -22.91 19.99 -2.75
C LYS A 36 -24.23 19.69 -2.03
N THR A 37 -24.18 19.03 -0.88
CA THR A 37 -25.34 18.80 -0.01
C THR A 37 -25.59 19.94 0.98
N ALA A 38 -25.12 21.15 0.67
CA ALA A 38 -25.28 22.35 1.49
C ALA A 38 -24.84 22.16 2.96
N TRP A 39 -23.75 21.40 3.19
CA TRP A 39 -23.19 21.12 4.51
C TRP A 39 -24.09 20.31 5.44
N SER A 40 -24.86 19.38 4.88
CA SER A 40 -25.67 18.44 5.66
C SER A 40 -24.84 17.68 6.71
N ASP A 41 -25.35 17.60 7.93
CA ASP A 41 -24.68 16.85 9.02
C ASP A 41 -24.41 15.40 8.64
N LYS A 42 -25.34 14.80 7.88
CA LYS A 42 -25.27 13.44 7.38
C LYS A 42 -25.67 13.42 5.91
N PHE A 43 -24.88 12.75 5.09
CA PHE A 43 -25.16 12.56 3.68
C PHE A 43 -24.78 11.15 3.23
N THR A 44 -25.36 10.68 2.12
CA THR A 44 -25.19 9.30 1.69
C THR A 44 -24.51 9.23 0.35
N VAL A 45 -23.50 8.38 0.23
CA VAL A 45 -22.71 8.26 -1.01
C VAL A 45 -22.35 6.80 -1.27
N ALA A 46 -22.51 6.37 -2.51
CA ALA A 46 -22.09 5.04 -2.94
C ALA A 46 -20.55 4.95 -2.96
N ALA A 47 -20.01 3.77 -2.63
CA ALA A 47 -18.56 3.54 -2.63
C ALA A 47 -17.94 3.74 -4.03
N SER A 48 -18.63 3.32 -5.10
CA SER A 48 -18.19 3.51 -6.49
C SER A 48 -17.97 4.99 -6.84
N VAL A 49 -18.91 5.87 -6.46
CA VAL A 49 -18.80 7.32 -6.67
C VAL A 49 -17.60 7.90 -5.93
N LEU A 50 -17.33 7.43 -4.70
CA LEU A 50 -16.16 7.86 -3.94
C LEU A 50 -14.86 7.38 -4.59
N CYS A 51 -14.79 6.12 -5.04
CA CYS A 51 -13.63 5.60 -5.78
C CYS A 51 -13.37 6.42 -7.05
N GLN A 52 -14.41 6.67 -7.85
CA GLN A 52 -14.31 7.47 -9.06
C GLN A 52 -13.80 8.89 -8.78
N LYS A 53 -14.35 9.58 -7.76
CA LYS A 53 -13.95 10.96 -7.42
C LYS A 53 -12.56 11.08 -6.81
N SER A 54 -12.10 10.03 -6.15
CA SER A 54 -10.78 9.99 -5.50
C SER A 54 -9.69 9.43 -6.41
N GLY A 55 -10.00 9.08 -7.67
CA GLY A 55 -9.05 8.48 -8.60
C GLY A 55 -8.58 7.09 -8.18
N MET A 56 -9.32 6.41 -7.30
CA MET A 56 -9.03 5.03 -6.93
C MET A 56 -9.66 4.08 -7.95
N LYS A 57 -9.02 2.94 -8.23
CA LYS A 57 -9.59 1.89 -9.09
C LYS A 57 -11.04 1.63 -8.68
N ASP A 58 -11.94 1.59 -9.67
CA ASP A 58 -13.37 1.42 -9.45
C ASP A 58 -13.66 0.01 -8.93
N THR A 59 -13.49 -0.15 -7.63
CA THR A 59 -13.85 -1.38 -6.96
C THR A 59 -14.34 -1.01 -5.58
N SER A 60 -15.68 -1.01 -5.44
CA SER A 60 -16.39 -0.91 -4.17
C SER A 60 -15.98 -2.01 -3.18
N LYS A 61 -15.25 -3.03 -3.64
CA LYS A 61 -14.66 -4.12 -2.85
C LYS A 61 -13.14 -3.99 -2.65
N SER A 62 -12.49 -2.92 -3.11
CA SER A 62 -11.04 -2.81 -2.99
C SER A 62 -10.61 -2.66 -1.53
N SER A 63 -9.58 -3.43 -1.15
CA SER A 63 -8.94 -3.28 0.15
C SER A 63 -8.46 -1.84 0.38
N ASN A 64 -8.06 -1.12 -0.67
CA ASN A 64 -7.52 0.23 -0.55
C ASN A 64 -8.59 1.27 -0.13
N PHE A 65 -9.77 1.27 -0.75
CA PHE A 65 -10.86 2.18 -0.36
C PHE A 65 -11.25 1.98 1.11
N PHE A 66 -11.41 0.72 1.54
CA PHE A 66 -11.77 0.42 2.92
C PHE A 66 -10.68 0.82 3.92
N LYS A 67 -9.40 0.62 3.57
CA LYS A 67 -8.27 1.07 4.38
C LYS A 67 -8.27 2.59 4.52
N ALA A 68 -8.36 3.33 3.41
CA ALA A 68 -8.39 4.78 3.42
C ALA A 68 -9.58 5.34 4.22
N ARG A 69 -10.79 4.79 4.00
CA ARG A 69 -11.99 5.19 4.76
C ARG A 69 -11.83 4.94 6.26
N ASN A 70 -11.26 3.80 6.65
CA ASN A 70 -11.02 3.48 8.06
C ASN A 70 -9.93 4.36 8.67
N ALA A 71 -8.86 4.68 7.93
CA ALA A 71 -7.82 5.59 8.39
C ALA A 71 -8.36 7.01 8.64
N LEU A 72 -9.18 7.54 7.73
CA LEU A 72 -9.86 8.83 7.93
C LEU A 72 -10.78 8.84 9.15
N ALA A 73 -11.49 7.72 9.38
CA ALA A 73 -12.34 7.57 10.56
C ALA A 73 -11.52 7.52 11.87
N GLN A 74 -10.40 6.78 11.87
CA GLN A 74 -9.48 6.69 13.02
C GLN A 74 -8.78 8.03 13.30
N ALA A 75 -8.48 8.81 12.27
CA ALA A 75 -7.95 10.16 12.39
C ALA A 75 -8.99 11.18 12.91
N GLY A 76 -10.26 10.78 13.02
CA GLY A 76 -11.36 11.63 13.47
C GLY A 76 -11.80 12.65 12.43
N LEU A 77 -11.45 12.46 11.15
CA LEU A 77 -11.75 13.40 10.08
C LEU A 77 -13.15 13.20 9.49
N ILE A 78 -13.66 11.97 9.56
CA ILE A 78 -15.00 11.58 9.10
C ILE A 78 -15.61 10.61 10.10
N ALA A 79 -16.94 10.56 10.14
CA ALA A 79 -17.70 9.46 10.71
C ALA A 79 -18.51 8.79 9.60
N TRP A 80 -18.65 7.47 9.65
CA TRP A 80 -19.44 6.72 8.68
C TRP A 80 -20.17 5.55 9.33
N LYS A 81 -21.32 5.19 8.77
CA LYS A 81 -22.07 3.99 9.16
C LYS A 81 -22.57 3.22 7.94
N SER A 82 -22.53 1.90 8.04
CA SER A 82 -23.18 1.04 7.05
C SER A 82 -24.69 1.09 7.22
N ARG A 83 -25.43 1.03 6.11
CA ARG A 83 -26.89 0.90 6.12
C ARG A 83 -27.29 -0.51 5.70
N LYS A 84 -28.50 -0.94 6.09
CA LYS A 84 -29.00 -2.30 5.82
C LYS A 84 -29.26 -2.47 4.32
N GLY A 85 -28.91 -3.64 3.78
CA GLY A 85 -29.14 -3.98 2.37
C GLY A 85 -28.13 -3.32 1.43
N ASN A 86 -28.49 -3.18 0.15
CA ASN A 86 -27.64 -2.59 -0.90
C ASN A 86 -27.71 -1.06 -0.92
N GLN A 87 -27.74 -0.43 0.26
CA GLN A 87 -27.83 1.02 0.37
C GLN A 87 -26.45 1.65 0.52
N ALA A 88 -26.27 2.84 -0.09
CA ALA A 88 -25.07 3.66 0.06
C ALA A 88 -24.76 3.91 1.55
N ALA A 89 -23.49 3.96 1.95
CA ALA A 89 -23.15 4.28 3.34
C ALA A 89 -23.50 5.74 3.66
N GLU A 90 -23.78 6.02 4.93
CA GLU A 90 -24.00 7.38 5.44
C GLU A 90 -22.68 7.89 6.04
N TYR A 91 -22.37 9.16 5.75
CA TYR A 91 -21.15 9.85 6.13
C TYR A 91 -21.46 11.18 6.81
N SER A 92 -20.56 11.60 7.69
CA SER A 92 -20.53 12.91 8.34
C SER A 92 -19.09 13.41 8.30
N ILE A 93 -18.89 14.68 7.94
CA ILE A 93 -17.57 15.34 8.01
C ILE A 93 -17.37 15.92 9.40
N THR A 94 -16.21 15.67 10.01
CA THR A 94 -15.86 16.31 11.29
C THR A 94 -15.41 17.74 11.04
N LYS A 95 -15.99 18.69 11.76
CA LYS A 95 -15.52 20.09 11.78
C LYS A 95 -14.15 20.17 12.47
N LEU A 96 -13.15 20.73 11.78
CA LEU A 96 -11.76 20.75 12.27
C LEU A 96 -11.36 22.07 12.95
N TYR A 97 -12.21 23.09 12.87
CA TYR A 97 -12.00 24.40 13.48
C TYR A 97 -13.10 24.70 14.49
N SER A 98 -12.73 25.42 15.55
CA SER A 98 -13.68 26.01 16.49
C SER A 98 -14.49 27.08 15.77
N ASP A 99 -15.76 27.28 16.12
CA ASP A 99 -16.46 28.50 15.73
C ASP A 99 -15.69 29.68 16.33
N LEU A 100 -14.91 30.36 15.50
CA LEU A 100 -14.34 31.63 15.84
C LEU A 100 -15.52 32.57 16.06
N SER A 101 -15.85 32.83 17.33
CA SER A 101 -16.71 33.94 17.70
C SER A 101 -16.11 35.19 17.07
N THR A 102 -16.88 35.81 16.19
CA THR A 102 -16.75 37.17 15.65
C THR A 102 -15.53 37.94 16.13
N TYR A 103 -14.40 37.82 15.43
CA TYR A 103 -13.44 38.91 15.38
C TYR A 103 -13.68 39.66 14.08
N SER A 104 -14.35 40.79 14.23
CA SER A 104 -14.50 41.81 13.21
C SER A 104 -13.13 42.33 12.79
N VAL A 105 -12.91 42.30 11.47
CA VAL A 105 -12.01 43.08 10.61
C VAL A 105 -10.80 43.77 11.24
N GLY A 106 -9.63 43.50 10.65
CA GLY A 106 -8.45 44.35 10.71
C GLY A 106 -7.52 44.10 9.53
N ASN A 107 -7.97 44.37 8.30
CA ASN A 107 -7.05 44.62 7.20
C ASN A 107 -6.34 45.94 7.51
N SER A 108 -5.06 45.90 7.86
CA SER A 108 -4.15 47.01 7.60
C SER A 108 -2.77 46.48 7.27
N VAL A 109 -2.34 46.84 6.07
CA VAL A 109 -0.98 46.72 5.57
C VAL A 109 -0.03 47.64 6.36
N ASP A 110 1.25 47.31 6.21
CA ASP A 110 2.44 48.17 6.38
C ASP A 110 3.18 48.10 7.74
N SER A 111 4.22 47.25 7.74
CA SER A 111 5.62 47.68 7.78
C SER A 111 6.13 48.41 9.03
N SER A 112 6.96 47.70 9.81
CA SER A 112 8.36 48.06 10.12
C SER A 112 8.82 47.53 11.49
N VAL A 113 9.84 46.69 11.40
CA VAL A 113 11.06 46.62 12.22
C VAL A 113 10.95 46.83 13.74
N GLY A 114 11.34 45.78 14.48
CA GLY A 114 12.52 45.95 15.33
C GLY A 114 12.36 45.81 16.84
N SER A 115 12.87 44.66 17.31
CA SER A 115 13.73 44.52 18.49
C SER A 115 13.08 44.34 19.87
N SER A 116 13.17 43.08 20.32
CA SER A 116 13.88 42.66 21.53
C SER A 116 13.46 43.28 22.86
N VAL A 117 12.93 42.46 23.78
CA VAL A 117 13.70 42.03 24.97
C VAL A 117 13.07 40.82 25.66
N ASP A 118 13.99 40.07 26.25
CA ASP A 118 13.92 38.81 26.96
C ASP A 118 13.57 38.99 28.46
N ASN A 119 13.25 37.86 29.10
CA ASN A 119 13.37 37.50 30.52
C ASN A 119 12.22 37.73 31.54
N ARG A 120 11.68 36.56 31.96
CA ARG A 120 11.53 36.07 33.37
C ARG A 120 10.43 36.72 34.25
N VAL A 121 9.73 36.04 35.19
CA VAL A 121 9.72 34.68 35.75
C VAL A 121 8.44 34.52 36.62
N ASP A 122 8.02 33.27 36.77
CA ASP A 122 7.28 32.61 37.86
C ASP A 122 5.74 32.64 38.05
N SER A 123 5.32 31.45 38.48
CA SER A 123 4.36 31.14 39.54
C SER A 123 2.93 30.76 39.15
N SER A 124 2.83 29.45 38.91
CA SER A 124 1.96 28.52 39.65
C SER A 124 0.45 28.75 39.63
N VAL A 125 -0.28 27.85 38.95
CA VAL A 125 -1.49 27.24 39.53
C VAL A 125 -1.57 25.77 39.12
N ALA A 126 -1.65 24.91 40.14
CA ALA A 126 -1.85 23.48 40.05
C ALA A 126 -3.34 23.11 39.87
N LEU A 127 -3.57 21.80 39.67
CA LEU A 127 -4.85 21.05 39.80
C LEU A 127 -5.71 21.03 38.51
N ASN A 128 -6.10 19.91 37.88
CA ASN A 128 -6.28 18.54 38.36
C ASN A 128 -5.96 17.51 37.25
N LYS A 129 -5.01 16.61 37.52
CA LYS A 129 -4.84 15.34 36.80
C LYS A 129 -5.49 14.25 37.64
N HIS A 130 -6.69 13.82 37.28
CA HIS A 130 -7.23 12.59 37.85
C HIS A 130 -6.60 11.40 37.11
N LYS A 131 -5.67 10.73 37.80
CA LYS A 131 -5.31 9.33 37.56
C LYS A 131 -6.54 8.47 37.87
N LEU A 132 -6.79 7.47 37.03
CA LEU A 132 -6.85 6.11 37.55
C LEU A 132 -5.91 5.24 36.72
N ASN A 133 -4.93 4.70 37.42
CA ASN A 133 -3.94 3.74 36.94
C ASN A 133 -4.36 2.35 37.38
N LYS A 134 -3.92 1.35 36.60
CA LYS A 134 -3.64 -0.05 36.98
C LYS A 134 -4.85 -0.93 37.35
N THR A 135 -4.93 -2.11 36.72
CA THR A 135 -4.25 -3.31 37.26
C THR A 135 -4.15 -4.41 36.21
N LYS A 136 -3.00 -5.07 36.19
CA LYS A 136 -2.82 -6.42 35.64
C LYS A 136 -3.86 -7.34 36.26
N THR A 137 -4.60 -8.07 35.42
CA THR A 137 -5.15 -9.38 35.78
C THR A 137 -4.84 -10.34 34.64
N SER A 138 -3.80 -11.15 34.84
CA SER A 138 -3.51 -12.33 34.03
C SER A 138 -4.67 -13.32 34.18
N LYS A 139 -5.50 -13.46 33.13
CA LYS A 139 -6.42 -14.59 32.98
C LYS A 139 -5.65 -15.76 32.35
N PRO A 140 -5.82 -17.01 32.82
CA PRO A 140 -5.12 -18.19 32.27
C PRO A 140 -5.38 -18.39 30.76
N ALA A 141 -6.54 -17.96 30.25
CA ALA A 141 -6.88 -18.01 28.83
C ALA A 141 -5.96 -17.16 27.94
N SER A 142 -5.48 -15.99 28.40
CA SER A 142 -4.65 -15.11 27.55
C SER A 142 -3.21 -15.62 27.39
N LYS A 143 -2.70 -16.39 28.35
CA LYS A 143 -1.40 -17.07 28.23
C LYS A 143 -1.48 -18.23 27.23
N LYS A 144 -2.53 -19.06 27.33
CA LYS A 144 -2.75 -20.19 26.42
C LYS A 144 -2.87 -19.74 24.96
N LEU A 145 -3.63 -18.66 24.70
CA LEU A 145 -3.74 -18.06 23.36
C LEU A 145 -2.38 -17.56 22.83
N ALA A 146 -1.52 -17.00 23.70
CA ALA A 146 -0.20 -16.56 23.28
C ALA A 146 0.71 -17.75 22.95
N GLU A 147 0.70 -18.80 23.76
CA GLU A 147 1.47 -20.02 23.53
C GLU A 147 1.05 -20.75 22.25
N ASP A 148 -0.25 -20.89 22.02
CA ASP A 148 -0.79 -21.52 20.81
C ASP A 148 -0.43 -20.71 19.56
N PHE A 149 -0.50 -19.37 19.64
CA PHE A 149 -0.01 -18.52 18.56
C PHE A 149 1.49 -18.68 18.32
N GLU A 150 2.32 -18.77 19.35
CA GLU A 150 3.77 -18.96 19.17
C GLU A 150 4.09 -20.27 18.46
N LYS A 151 3.33 -21.34 18.73
CA LYS A 151 3.47 -22.63 18.00
C LYS A 151 3.16 -22.45 16.51
N LEU A 152 2.04 -21.81 16.18
CA LEU A 152 1.66 -21.50 14.79
C LEU A 152 2.66 -20.55 14.11
N TRP A 153 3.14 -19.55 14.83
CA TRP A 153 4.09 -18.55 14.34
C TRP A 153 5.45 -19.17 14.01
N LYS A 154 5.87 -20.21 14.74
CA LYS A 154 7.10 -20.95 14.45
C LYS A 154 7.04 -21.68 13.10
N LEU A 155 5.87 -22.19 12.73
CA LEU A 155 5.64 -22.90 11.45
C LEU A 155 5.64 -21.95 10.24
N TYR A 156 5.36 -20.67 10.44
CA TYR A 156 5.29 -19.70 9.35
C TYR A 156 6.69 -19.34 8.80
N PRO A 157 6.98 -19.52 7.49
CA PRO A 157 8.33 -19.34 6.95
C PRO A 157 8.82 -17.88 6.93
N LEU A 158 7.92 -16.90 6.74
CA LEU A 158 8.28 -15.47 6.64
C LEU A 158 7.73 -14.65 7.81
N LYS A 159 8.55 -14.53 8.87
CA LYS A 159 8.16 -13.99 10.19
C LYS A 159 8.14 -12.46 10.24
N LYS A 160 7.39 -11.81 9.34
CA LYS A 160 7.20 -10.34 9.32
C LYS A 160 5.85 -9.91 9.91
N GLY A 161 5.91 -8.98 10.88
CA GLY A 161 4.72 -8.37 11.49
C GLY A 161 4.01 -9.26 12.53
N LYS A 162 4.75 -9.76 13.52
CA LYS A 162 4.24 -10.65 14.58
C LYS A 162 3.08 -10.05 15.40
N LYS A 163 3.21 -8.79 15.83
CA LYS A 163 2.18 -8.08 16.63
C LYS A 163 0.82 -8.01 15.91
N PRO A 164 0.74 -7.53 14.65
CA PRO A 164 -0.53 -7.52 13.91
C PRO A 164 -1.04 -8.93 13.60
N ALA A 165 -0.17 -9.91 13.32
CA ALA A 165 -0.57 -11.30 13.14
C ALA A 165 -1.23 -11.89 14.41
N PHE A 166 -0.66 -11.63 15.59
CA PHE A 166 -1.24 -12.07 16.86
C PHE A 166 -2.62 -11.45 17.14
N ASN A 167 -2.78 -10.16 16.80
CA ASN A 167 -4.08 -9.49 16.91
C ASN A 167 -5.12 -10.11 15.97
N ALA A 168 -4.73 -10.48 14.75
CA ALA A 168 -5.59 -11.16 13.81
C ALA A 168 -5.98 -12.57 14.29
N TYR A 169 -5.01 -13.34 14.79
CA TYR A 169 -5.24 -14.65 15.40
C TYR A 169 -6.27 -14.59 16.55
N LYS A 170 -6.14 -13.61 17.46
CA LYS A 170 -7.15 -13.42 18.53
C LYS A 170 -8.56 -13.19 17.99
N ARG A 171 -8.71 -12.46 16.88
CA ARG A 171 -10.02 -12.25 16.24
C ARG A 171 -10.55 -13.55 15.63
N ALA A 172 -9.69 -14.34 15.00
CA ALA A 172 -10.04 -15.63 14.39
C ALA A 172 -10.52 -16.65 15.43
N ILE A 173 -9.82 -16.79 16.55
CA ILE A 173 -10.28 -17.67 17.65
C ILE A 173 -11.61 -17.18 18.22
N LYS A 174 -11.81 -15.86 18.33
CA LYS A 174 -13.08 -15.28 18.77
C LYS A 174 -14.22 -15.53 17.79
N SER A 175 -13.94 -15.63 16.50
CA SER A 175 -14.93 -15.97 15.46
C SER A 175 -15.16 -17.48 15.29
N GLY A 176 -14.51 -18.32 16.11
CA GLY A 176 -14.72 -19.77 16.12
C GLY A 176 -13.74 -20.57 15.25
N VAL A 177 -12.72 -19.92 14.67
CA VAL A 177 -11.67 -20.64 13.92
C VAL A 177 -10.80 -21.43 14.89
N THR A 178 -10.47 -22.66 14.53
CA THR A 178 -9.63 -23.55 15.34
C THR A 178 -8.14 -23.37 15.03
N ASN A 179 -7.28 -23.64 16.02
CA ASN A 179 -5.83 -23.65 15.81
C ASN A 179 -5.42 -24.66 14.71
N LYS A 180 -6.15 -25.77 14.58
CA LYS A 180 -5.92 -26.79 13.55
C LYS A 180 -6.14 -26.24 12.15
N GLN A 181 -7.24 -25.53 11.90
CA GLN A 181 -7.51 -24.91 10.60
C GLN A 181 -6.40 -23.93 10.19
N ILE A 182 -5.92 -23.12 11.14
CA ILE A 182 -4.82 -22.18 10.87
C ILE A 182 -3.52 -22.94 10.57
N GLN A 183 -3.25 -24.01 11.31
CA GLN A 183 -2.09 -24.87 11.05
C GLN A 183 -2.15 -25.51 9.66
N ASP A 184 -3.29 -26.09 9.30
CA ASP A 184 -3.49 -26.75 8.00
C ASP A 184 -3.30 -25.75 6.84
N GLY A 185 -3.82 -24.52 6.99
CA GLY A 185 -3.59 -23.44 6.03
C GLY A 185 -2.12 -23.02 5.88
N ILE A 186 -1.35 -23.01 6.98
CA ILE A 186 0.11 -22.72 6.90
C ILE A 186 0.83 -23.84 6.14
N VAL A 187 0.47 -25.10 6.38
CA VAL A 187 1.07 -26.25 5.69
C VAL A 187 0.75 -26.20 4.20
N ALA A 188 -0.51 -25.94 3.82
CA ALA A 188 -0.94 -25.79 2.43
C ALA A 188 -0.19 -24.66 1.72
N LEU A 189 -0.06 -23.49 2.38
CA LEU A 189 0.72 -22.36 1.86
C LEU A 189 2.19 -22.74 1.61
N CYS A 190 2.84 -23.39 2.57
CA CYS A 190 4.23 -23.82 2.46
C CYS A 190 4.45 -24.85 1.34
N LYS A 191 3.43 -25.67 1.05
CA LYS A 191 3.47 -26.63 -0.07
C LYS A 191 3.33 -25.93 -1.42
N HIS A 192 2.43 -24.95 -1.51
CA HIS A 192 2.14 -24.23 -2.74
C HIS A 192 3.24 -23.23 -3.13
N VAL A 193 3.78 -22.48 -2.16
CA VAL A 193 4.79 -21.45 -2.41
C VAL A 193 6.17 -21.95 -1.98
N LYS A 194 6.94 -22.48 -2.94
CA LYS A 194 8.33 -22.92 -2.71
C LYS A 194 9.29 -21.75 -2.50
N ASP A 195 9.00 -20.62 -3.13
CA ASP A 195 9.90 -19.49 -3.22
C ASP A 195 9.54 -18.39 -2.22
N LYS A 196 10.44 -18.12 -1.26
CA LYS A 196 10.15 -17.29 -0.08
C LYS A 196 9.82 -15.83 -0.43
N ASN A 197 10.22 -15.38 -1.61
CA ASN A 197 9.99 -14.01 -2.10
C ASN A 197 8.52 -13.74 -2.43
N TYR A 198 7.76 -14.77 -2.81
CA TYR A 198 6.33 -14.66 -3.10
C TYR A 198 5.45 -15.03 -1.90
N LEU A 199 6.07 -15.39 -0.77
CA LEU A 199 5.34 -15.71 0.43
C LEU A 199 4.78 -14.43 1.07
N PRO A 200 3.47 -14.37 1.38
CA PRO A 200 2.92 -13.22 2.07
C PRO A 200 3.59 -13.03 3.43
N TYR A 201 3.64 -11.79 3.91
CA TYR A 201 4.06 -11.54 5.30
C TYR A 201 3.06 -12.19 6.26
N GLY A 202 3.54 -12.76 7.37
CA GLY A 202 2.64 -13.37 8.36
C GLY A 202 1.55 -12.41 8.82
N SER A 203 1.87 -11.13 9.00
CA SER A 203 0.85 -10.10 9.23
C SER A 203 -0.26 -10.06 8.17
N THR A 204 0.08 -10.13 6.89
CA THR A 204 -0.89 -10.13 5.77
C THR A 204 -1.70 -11.42 5.77
N TRP A 205 -1.03 -12.57 5.87
CA TRP A 205 -1.67 -13.89 5.78
C TRP A 205 -2.68 -14.10 6.91
N PHE A 206 -2.30 -13.79 8.16
CA PHE A 206 -3.21 -13.90 9.30
C PHE A 206 -4.34 -12.86 9.27
N ASN A 207 -4.09 -11.64 8.78
CA ASN A 207 -5.14 -10.60 8.72
C ASN A 207 -6.21 -10.90 7.67
N GLN A 208 -5.83 -11.54 6.57
CA GLN A 208 -6.72 -11.87 5.47
C GLN A 208 -7.41 -13.23 5.63
N ALA A 209 -7.22 -13.93 6.75
CA ALA A 209 -7.79 -15.25 7.00
C ALA A 209 -7.47 -16.28 5.90
N ARG A 210 -6.25 -16.21 5.34
CA ARG A 210 -5.84 -17.00 4.16
C ARG A 210 -5.70 -18.50 4.41
N TRP A 211 -6.03 -18.98 5.61
CA TRP A 211 -6.30 -20.40 5.85
C TRP A 211 -7.62 -20.86 5.21
N GLU A 212 -8.47 -19.93 4.76
CA GLU A 212 -9.68 -20.19 3.96
C GLU A 212 -9.42 -20.11 2.46
N ASP A 213 -8.23 -19.69 2.03
CA ASP A 213 -7.87 -19.68 0.61
C ASP A 213 -7.83 -21.15 0.13
N ASP A 214 -8.53 -21.42 -0.97
CA ASP A 214 -8.43 -22.69 -1.66
C ASP A 214 -7.07 -22.72 -2.37
N TYR A 215 -6.15 -23.54 -1.86
CA TYR A 215 -4.89 -23.86 -2.52
C TYR A 215 -5.08 -25.19 -3.25
N PRO A 216 -5.74 -25.22 -4.43
CA PRO A 216 -5.96 -26.46 -5.16
C PRO A 216 -4.61 -27.14 -5.38
N GLU A 217 -4.51 -28.41 -4.99
CA GLU A 217 -3.28 -29.21 -5.22
C GLU A 217 -2.95 -29.28 -6.73
N ASP A 218 -3.96 -29.13 -7.58
CA ASP A 218 -3.89 -29.17 -9.04
C ASP A 218 -4.15 -27.81 -9.70
N SER A 219 -3.57 -26.72 -9.19
CA SER A 219 -3.50 -25.51 -10.02
C SER A 219 -2.60 -25.81 -11.23
N PRO A 220 -3.08 -25.67 -12.47
CA PRO A 220 -2.25 -25.91 -13.64
C PRO A 220 -1.01 -25.02 -13.53
N GLU A 221 0.15 -25.61 -13.82
CA GLU A 221 1.41 -24.87 -13.86
C GLU A 221 1.20 -23.55 -14.63
N PRO A 222 1.79 -22.43 -14.17
CA PRO A 222 1.68 -21.16 -14.87
C PRO A 222 1.96 -21.41 -16.35
N PRO A 223 1.14 -20.86 -17.28
CA PRO A 223 1.26 -21.18 -18.68
C PRO A 223 2.71 -20.93 -19.08
N VAL A 224 3.42 -22.01 -19.40
CA VAL A 224 4.74 -21.92 -20.01
C VAL A 224 4.50 -21.11 -21.27
N LEU A 225 4.95 -19.85 -21.27
CA LEU A 225 4.93 -19.02 -22.46
C LEU A 225 5.65 -19.85 -23.52
N LYS A 226 4.90 -20.40 -24.49
CA LYS A 226 5.51 -21.05 -25.64
C LYS A 226 6.41 -20.00 -26.25
N LYS A 227 7.73 -20.21 -26.19
CA LYS A 227 8.69 -19.30 -26.79
C LYS A 227 8.22 -19.06 -28.23
N PRO A 228 8.12 -17.80 -28.69
CA PRO A 228 7.84 -17.53 -30.10
C PRO A 228 8.78 -18.36 -30.97
N VAL A 229 8.22 -19.05 -31.96
CA VAL A 229 9.02 -19.81 -32.94
C VAL A 229 9.59 -18.79 -33.90
N TYR A 230 10.88 -18.49 -33.74
CA TYR A 230 11.63 -17.63 -34.64
C TYR A 230 12.13 -18.45 -35.82
N SER A 231 12.19 -17.84 -37.01
CA SER A 231 12.93 -18.41 -38.13
C SER A 231 14.42 -18.56 -37.77
N ASP A 232 15.15 -19.46 -38.46
CA ASP A 232 16.57 -19.71 -38.15
C ASP A 232 17.43 -18.44 -38.20
N GLY A 233 17.10 -17.51 -39.12
CA GLY A 233 17.76 -16.20 -39.23
C GLY A 233 17.44 -15.24 -38.07
N GLU A 234 16.18 -15.22 -37.61
CA GLU A 234 15.78 -14.42 -36.44
C GLU A 234 16.38 -14.96 -35.15
N GLN A 235 16.47 -16.29 -35.00
CA GLN A 235 17.09 -16.90 -33.83
C GLN A 235 18.59 -16.60 -33.77
N CYS A 236 19.28 -16.65 -34.91
CA CYS A 236 20.69 -16.26 -35.00
C CYS A 236 20.89 -14.79 -34.58
N SER A 237 20.04 -13.89 -35.07
CA SER A 237 20.05 -12.47 -34.71
C SER A 237 19.86 -12.24 -33.20
N ILE A 238 18.92 -12.95 -32.57
CA ILE A 238 18.70 -12.88 -31.11
C ILE A 238 19.91 -13.39 -30.35
N ASP A 239 20.48 -14.52 -30.79
CA ASP A 239 21.66 -15.12 -30.16
C ASP A 239 22.88 -14.22 -30.28
N ILE A 240 23.06 -13.51 -31.40
CA ILE A 240 24.10 -12.49 -31.60
C ILE A 240 23.97 -11.39 -30.55
N MET A 241 22.78 -10.82 -30.39
CA MET A 241 22.54 -9.74 -29.41
C MET A 241 22.73 -10.21 -27.96
N GLN A 242 22.31 -11.44 -27.66
CA GLN A 242 22.50 -12.02 -26.33
C GLN A 242 23.98 -12.30 -26.04
N ALA A 243 24.69 -12.95 -26.97
CA ALA A 243 26.11 -13.26 -26.81
C ALA A 243 26.95 -11.98 -26.68
N PHE A 244 26.61 -10.93 -27.43
CA PHE A 244 27.24 -9.63 -27.30
C PHE A 244 27.00 -9.00 -25.92
N SER A 245 25.78 -9.08 -25.39
CA SER A 245 25.47 -8.59 -24.05
C SER A 245 26.14 -9.40 -22.93
N THR A 246 26.36 -10.70 -23.11
CA THR A 246 26.96 -11.56 -22.06
C THR A 246 28.49 -11.50 -22.02
N HIS A 247 29.13 -11.04 -23.09
CA HIS A 247 30.58 -10.92 -23.21
C HIS A 247 31.01 -9.44 -23.23
N ASP A 248 30.43 -8.62 -22.36
CA ASP A 248 30.81 -7.22 -22.15
C ASP A 248 30.85 -6.35 -23.43
N HIS A 249 29.95 -6.60 -24.38
CA HIS A 249 29.92 -5.93 -25.68
C HIS A 249 31.21 -6.11 -26.51
N ASP A 250 31.92 -7.22 -26.30
CA ASP A 250 33.05 -7.65 -27.12
C ASP A 250 32.58 -8.55 -28.27
N ALA A 251 32.74 -8.05 -29.51
CA ALA A 251 32.31 -8.77 -30.70
C ALA A 251 33.15 -10.02 -30.97
N GLN A 252 34.44 -10.05 -30.63
CA GLN A 252 35.31 -11.19 -30.89
C GLN A 252 34.96 -12.36 -29.96
N GLN A 253 34.73 -12.08 -28.68
CA GLN A 253 34.30 -13.09 -27.72
C GLN A 253 32.89 -13.60 -28.03
N ALA A 254 31.98 -12.71 -28.41
CA ALA A 254 30.64 -13.09 -28.86
C ALA A 254 30.69 -14.01 -30.08
N THR A 255 31.49 -13.70 -31.11
CA THR A 255 31.67 -14.55 -32.29
C THR A 255 32.24 -15.92 -31.93
N GLN A 256 33.28 -15.98 -31.09
CA GLN A 256 33.87 -17.27 -30.66
C GLN A 256 32.85 -18.14 -29.91
N ALA A 257 32.01 -17.54 -29.07
CA ALA A 257 30.94 -18.25 -28.37
C ALA A 257 29.85 -18.75 -29.33
N LEU A 258 29.51 -17.96 -30.35
CA LEU A 258 28.47 -18.30 -31.34
C LEU A 258 28.92 -19.37 -32.33
N GLN A 259 30.20 -19.46 -32.66
CA GLN A 259 30.75 -20.46 -33.59
C GLN A 259 30.51 -21.92 -33.15
N VAL A 260 30.27 -22.16 -31.86
CA VAL A 260 29.85 -23.48 -31.35
C VAL A 260 28.49 -23.90 -31.91
N LYS A 261 27.59 -22.94 -32.13
CA LYS A 261 26.21 -23.15 -32.60
C LYS A 261 26.03 -22.81 -34.08
N TYR A 262 26.77 -21.84 -34.59
CA TYR A 262 26.74 -21.36 -35.97
C TYR A 262 28.17 -21.39 -36.53
N PRO A 263 28.68 -22.54 -37.01
CA PRO A 263 30.08 -22.69 -37.41
C PRO A 263 30.53 -21.72 -38.51
N ASP A 264 29.59 -21.32 -39.37
CA ASP A 264 29.84 -20.43 -40.50
C ASP A 264 29.75 -18.93 -40.14
N ILE A 265 29.42 -18.57 -38.89
CA ILE A 265 29.30 -17.17 -38.48
C ILE A 265 30.67 -16.49 -38.43
N THR A 266 30.81 -15.38 -39.14
CA THR A 266 32.05 -14.60 -39.15
C THR A 266 32.00 -13.44 -38.17
N LEU A 267 33.18 -12.89 -37.83
CA LEU A 267 33.27 -11.67 -37.03
C LEU A 267 32.56 -10.50 -37.72
N GLU A 268 32.66 -10.41 -39.05
CA GLU A 268 32.01 -9.37 -39.83
C GLU A 268 30.48 -9.46 -39.75
N ASP A 269 29.90 -10.67 -39.75
CA ASP A 269 28.45 -10.86 -39.60
C ASP A 269 27.94 -10.35 -38.24
N VAL A 270 28.69 -10.64 -37.17
CA VAL A 270 28.39 -10.16 -35.81
C VAL A 270 28.54 -8.63 -35.75
N GLU A 271 29.65 -8.09 -36.26
CA GLU A 271 29.93 -6.65 -36.22
C GLU A 271 28.96 -5.84 -37.08
N ARG A 272 28.50 -6.35 -38.23
CA ARG A 272 27.47 -5.69 -39.04
C ARG A 272 26.17 -5.51 -38.28
N GLN A 273 25.86 -6.45 -37.38
CA GLN A 273 24.63 -6.41 -36.60
C GLN A 273 24.73 -5.53 -35.35
N VAL A 274 25.86 -5.60 -34.62
CA VAL A 274 26.03 -4.84 -33.36
C VAL A 274 26.64 -3.46 -33.58
N TYR A 275 27.36 -3.26 -34.68
CA TYR A 275 28.00 -2.01 -35.10
C TYR A 275 27.71 -1.66 -36.58
N PRO A 276 26.43 -1.50 -36.99
CA PRO A 276 26.07 -1.25 -38.38
C PRO A 276 26.74 0.00 -38.97
N GLU A 277 27.03 1.01 -38.13
CA GLU A 277 27.70 2.25 -38.53
C GLU A 277 29.12 2.03 -39.09
N ARG A 278 29.82 0.96 -38.70
CA ARG A 278 31.17 0.67 -39.20
C ARG A 278 31.18 0.19 -40.66
N PHE A 279 30.02 -0.17 -41.20
CA PHE A 279 29.88 -0.78 -42.52
C PHE A 279 29.02 0.04 -43.49
N GLN A 280 28.55 1.23 -43.08
CA GLN A 280 27.95 2.18 -44.01
C GLN A 280 29.08 2.79 -44.86
N LYS A 281 29.08 2.48 -46.17
CA LYS A 281 29.94 3.18 -47.12
C LYS A 281 29.51 4.65 -47.16
N GLU A 282 30.47 5.54 -47.04
CA GLU A 282 30.34 6.97 -47.37
C GLU A 282 29.95 7.08 -48.85
N ASP A 283 28.65 7.02 -49.13
CA ASP A 283 28.08 7.53 -50.36
C ASP A 283 27.62 8.98 -50.08
N VAL A 284 28.17 9.90 -50.87
CA VAL A 284 27.85 11.33 -51.01
C VAL A 284 28.70 12.28 -50.13
N PHE A 285 29.82 12.77 -50.68
CA PHE A 285 29.86 14.03 -51.45
C PHE A 285 30.99 14.04 -52.48
#